data_AF-A0A381USD1-F1
#
_entry.id   AF-A0A381USD1-F1
#
_cell.length_a   1.000
_cell.length_b   1.000
_cell.length_c   1.000
_cell.angle_alpha   90.00
_cell.angle_beta   90.00
_cell.angle_gamma   90.00
#
_symmetry.space_group_name_H-M   'P 1'
#
loop_
_entity.id
_entity.type
_entity.pdbx_description
1 polymer ?
#
loop_
_entity_poly.entity_id
_entity_poly.type
_entity_poly.pdbx_seq_one_letter_code
_entity_poly.pdbx_strand_id
1 'polypeptide(L)'
;MLELKDCNPELLNDLPYIRQAMIETAQDVGATIVGESFHHFSPQGVTGILAIAESHISIHTWPEYGYAAVDIFSCGTSFRPREAATKLAEALQCRNPEVQEIQRGLAVQEAVGL
;
A
#
# COMPACT_ATOMS: atom_id res chain seq x y z
N MET A 1 1.85 7.55 -2.43
CA MET A 1 2.29 7.55 -1.03
C MET A 1 1.11 7.90 -0.17
N LEU A 2 0.91 7.20 0.94
CA LEU A 2 -0.14 7.45 1.90
C LEU A 2 0.46 7.57 3.30
N GLU A 3 0.01 8.56 4.04
CA GLU A 3 0.22 8.70 5.47
C GLU A 3 -1.12 8.39 6.15
N LEU A 4 -1.24 7.21 6.76
CA LEU A 4 -2.48 6.76 7.39
C LEU A 4 -2.40 6.99 8.89
N LYS A 5 -3.13 7.97 9.40
CA LYS A 5 -3.12 8.37 10.82
C LYS A 5 -4.44 8.00 11.50
N ASP A 6 -4.39 7.83 12.81
CA ASP A 6 -5.55 7.47 13.64
C ASP A 6 -6.21 6.14 13.23
N CYS A 7 -5.41 5.18 12.77
CA CYS A 7 -5.80 3.82 12.41
C CYS A 7 -6.05 2.95 13.66
N ASN A 8 -6.66 1.79 13.48
CA ASN A 8 -6.85 0.81 14.56
C ASN A 8 -5.51 0.12 14.91
N PRO A 9 -4.95 0.31 16.13
CA PRO A 9 -3.68 -0.30 16.53
C PRO A 9 -3.68 -1.84 16.52
N GLU A 10 -4.81 -2.48 16.78
CA GLU A 10 -4.91 -3.95 16.76
C GLU A 10 -4.70 -4.49 15.34
N LEU A 11 -5.34 -3.84 14.35
CA LEU A 11 -5.19 -4.20 12.94
C LEU A 11 -3.79 -3.88 12.41
N LEU A 12 -3.19 -2.78 12.88
CA LEU A 12 -1.81 -2.41 12.54
C LEU A 12 -0.78 -3.43 13.04
N ASN A 13 -1.12 -4.23 14.05
CA ASN A 13 -0.24 -5.25 14.61
C ASN A 13 -0.56 -6.68 14.15
N ASP A 14 -1.61 -6.87 13.35
CA ASP A 14 -2.05 -8.17 12.88
C ASP A 14 -1.46 -8.47 11.48
N LEU A 15 -0.36 -9.24 11.45
CA LEU A 15 0.29 -9.60 10.18
C LEU A 15 -0.64 -10.38 9.23
N PRO A 16 -1.34 -11.45 9.66
CA PRO A 16 -2.32 -12.13 8.82
C PRO A 16 -3.34 -11.17 8.20
N TYR A 17 -3.88 -10.24 8.99
CA TYR A 17 -4.86 -9.25 8.53
C TYR A 17 -4.26 -8.30 7.49
N ILE A 18 -3.10 -7.70 7.79
CA ILE A 18 -2.41 -6.78 6.87
C ILE A 18 -2.09 -7.49 5.55
N ARG A 19 -1.60 -8.73 5.60
CA ARG A 19 -1.32 -9.53 4.41
C ARG A 19 -2.57 -9.71 3.57
N GLN A 20 -3.68 -10.08 4.19
CA GLN A 20 -4.95 -10.28 3.49
C GLN A 20 -5.45 -8.97 2.87
N ALA A 21 -5.46 -7.87 3.63
CA ALA A 21 -5.89 -6.55 3.16
C ALA A 21 -5.08 -6.05 1.96
N MET A 22 -3.75 -6.25 1.97
CA MET A 22 -2.91 -5.90 0.84
C MET A 22 -3.20 -6.76 -0.40
N ILE A 23 -3.38 -8.07 -0.24
CA ILE A 23 -3.66 -8.99 -1.35
C ILE A 23 -5.01 -8.67 -1.99
N GLU A 24 -6.05 -8.49 -1.17
CA GLU A 24 -7.39 -8.10 -1.65
C GLU A 24 -7.36 -6.76 -2.37
N THR A 25 -6.67 -5.77 -1.80
CA THR A 25 -6.50 -4.47 -2.44
C THR A 25 -5.84 -4.61 -3.80
N ALA A 26 -4.74 -5.38 -3.90
CA ALA A 26 -4.03 -5.59 -5.15
C ALA A 26 -4.90 -6.29 -6.20
N GLN A 27 -5.68 -7.30 -5.81
CA GLN A 27 -6.58 -8.03 -6.69
C GLN A 27 -7.72 -7.14 -7.21
N ASP A 28 -8.34 -6.35 -6.32
CA ASP A 28 -9.47 -5.49 -6.64
C ASP A 28 -9.10 -4.39 -7.65
N VAL A 29 -7.87 -3.88 -7.59
CA VAL A 29 -7.39 -2.87 -8.55
C VAL A 29 -6.74 -3.49 -9.79
N GLY A 30 -6.89 -4.81 -9.98
CA GLY A 30 -6.44 -5.53 -11.17
C GLY A 30 -4.93 -5.77 -11.25
N ALA A 31 -4.22 -5.68 -10.12
CA ALA A 31 -2.79 -5.93 -10.07
C ALA A 31 -2.49 -7.44 -10.20
N THR A 32 -1.44 -7.77 -10.95
CA THR A 32 -0.89 -9.13 -10.94
C THR A 32 0.19 -9.23 -9.87
N ILE A 33 -0.08 -9.98 -8.79
CA ILE A 33 0.91 -10.23 -7.73
C ILE A 33 1.93 -11.25 -8.23
N VAL A 34 3.22 -10.90 -8.12
CA VAL A 34 4.35 -11.77 -8.51
C VAL A 34 5.14 -12.30 -7.32
N GLY A 35 4.96 -11.70 -6.14
CA GLY A 35 5.59 -12.16 -4.90
C GLY A 35 5.18 -11.34 -3.69
N GLU A 36 5.48 -11.86 -2.51
CA GLU A 36 5.13 -11.24 -1.24
C GLU A 36 6.23 -11.47 -0.18
N SER A 37 6.35 -10.51 0.75
CA SER A 37 7.20 -10.63 1.92
C SER A 37 6.58 -9.86 3.08
N PHE A 38 6.43 -10.52 4.23
CA PHE A 38 5.81 -9.95 5.42
C PHE A 38 6.65 -10.27 6.65
N HIS A 39 6.77 -9.31 7.56
CA HIS A 39 7.49 -9.47 8.82
C HIS A 39 6.76 -8.76 9.95
N HIS A 40 6.52 -9.48 11.05
CA HIS A 40 6.00 -8.92 12.29
C HIS A 40 7.18 -8.69 13.24
N PHE A 41 7.32 -7.46 13.74
CA PHE A 41 8.40 -7.08 14.64
C PHE A 41 8.04 -7.34 16.10
N SER A 42 9.05 -7.39 16.96
CA SER A 42 8.88 -7.41 18.41
C SER A 42 9.25 -6.04 18.98
N PRO A 43 8.43 -5.43 19.85
CA PRO A 43 7.20 -5.98 20.43
C PRO A 43 5.97 -5.92 19.52
N GLN A 44 5.96 -5.05 18.49
CA GLN A 44 4.81 -4.83 17.63
C GLN A 44 5.23 -4.18 16.30
N GLY A 45 4.28 -4.12 15.35
CA GLY A 45 4.44 -3.52 14.04
C GLY A 45 4.72 -4.54 12.94
N VAL A 46 4.35 -4.17 11.71
CA VAL A 46 4.42 -5.04 10.54
C VAL A 46 5.03 -4.28 9.37
N THR A 47 5.97 -4.93 8.69
CA THR A 47 6.37 -4.56 7.33
C THR A 47 5.77 -5.57 6.35
N GLY A 48 5.13 -5.09 5.30
CA GLY A 48 4.59 -5.89 4.21
C GLY A 48 4.99 -5.33 2.86
N ILE A 49 5.37 -6.19 1.92
CA ILE A 49 5.68 -5.83 0.54
C ILE A 49 5.00 -6.84 -0.39
N LEU A 50 4.18 -6.36 -1.30
CA LEU A 50 3.70 -7.09 -2.47
C LEU A 50 4.45 -6.58 -3.70
N ALA A 51 5.19 -7.49 -4.33
CA ALA A 51 5.66 -7.26 -5.69
C ALA A 51 4.49 -7.50 -6.65
N ILE A 52 4.18 -6.51 -7.48
CA ILE A 52 3.19 -6.62 -8.55
C ILE A 52 3.91 -6.45 -9.89
N ALA A 53 3.29 -6.86 -11.00
CA ALA A 53 3.88 -6.71 -12.33
C ALA A 53 4.42 -5.27 -12.53
N GLU A 54 5.74 -5.17 -12.71
CA GLU A 54 6.50 -3.93 -12.97
C GLU A 54 6.54 -2.89 -11.83
N SER A 55 6.06 -3.20 -10.61
CA SER A 55 5.99 -2.22 -9.52
C SER A 55 5.77 -2.85 -8.13
N HIS A 56 5.15 -2.17 -7.15
CA HIS A 56 4.95 -2.71 -5.80
C HIS A 56 3.87 -1.99 -4.98
N ILE A 57 3.36 -2.69 -3.95
CA ILE A 57 2.64 -2.09 -2.82
C ILE A 57 3.42 -2.43 -1.54
N SER A 58 3.76 -1.45 -0.71
CA SER A 58 4.42 -1.68 0.58
C SER A 58 3.73 -0.96 1.72
N ILE A 59 3.83 -1.52 2.92
CA ILE A 59 3.31 -0.95 4.16
C ILE A 59 4.32 -1.12 5.30
N HIS A 60 4.41 -0.10 6.13
CA HIS A 60 5.10 -0.13 7.42
C HIS A 60 4.15 0.41 8.49
N THR A 61 3.96 -0.33 9.58
CA THR A 61 3.03 0.05 10.64
C THR A 61 3.73 0.34 11.96
N TRP A 62 3.17 1.31 12.70
CA TRP A 62 3.54 1.65 14.07
C TRP A 62 2.26 1.70 14.93
N PRO A 63 1.83 0.55 15.47
CA PRO A 63 0.62 0.45 16.28
C PRO A 63 0.56 1.44 17.45
N GLU A 64 1.69 1.74 18.09
CA GLU A 64 1.81 2.68 19.22
C GLU A 64 1.42 4.12 18.86
N TYR A 65 1.46 4.46 17.58
CA TYR A 65 1.10 5.78 17.07
C TYR A 65 -0.20 5.74 16.26
N GLY A 66 -0.86 4.59 16.13
CA GLY A 66 -2.01 4.43 15.24
C GLY A 66 -1.68 4.80 13.79
N TYR A 67 -0.44 4.52 13.35
CA TYR A 67 0.11 5.03 12.10
C TYR A 67 0.55 3.91 11.14
N ALA A 68 0.31 4.13 9.85
CA ALA A 68 0.94 3.35 8.78
C ALA A 68 1.43 4.24 7.65
N ALA A 69 2.64 3.96 7.15
CA ALA A 69 3.16 4.49 5.90
C ALA A 69 2.91 3.47 4.80
N VAL A 70 2.27 3.88 3.70
CA VAL A 70 1.98 3.00 2.56
C VAL A 70 2.48 3.60 1.27
N ASP A 71 3.15 2.79 0.46
CA ASP A 71 3.51 3.12 -0.91
C ASP A 71 2.74 2.23 -1.87
N ILE A 72 2.08 2.88 -2.84
CA ILE A 72 1.41 2.24 -3.96
C ILE A 72 2.12 2.78 -5.19
N PHE A 73 2.98 1.95 -5.78
CA PHE A 73 3.61 2.22 -7.05
C PHE A 73 2.99 1.26 -8.07
N SER A 74 2.42 1.80 -9.13
CA SER A 74 1.80 1.04 -10.21
C SER A 74 2.22 1.57 -11.57
N CYS A 75 2.16 0.70 -12.58
CA CYS A 75 2.34 1.04 -13.99
C CYS A 75 1.01 0.86 -14.76
N GLY A 76 0.85 1.56 -15.88
CA GLY A 76 -0.32 1.45 -16.75
C GLY A 76 -1.51 2.33 -16.34
N THR A 77 -2.46 2.49 -17.26
CA THR A 77 -3.64 3.39 -17.10
C THR A 77 -4.87 2.69 -16.52
N SER A 78 -4.88 1.37 -16.46
CA SER A 78 -5.98 0.57 -15.91
C SER A 78 -5.94 0.49 -14.37
N PHE A 79 -4.77 0.63 -13.76
CA PHE A 79 -4.60 0.63 -12.32
C PHE A 79 -5.10 1.95 -11.74
N ARG A 80 -5.86 1.89 -10.63
CA ARG A 80 -6.42 3.07 -9.95
C ARG A 80 -5.79 3.24 -8.57
N PRO A 81 -4.69 4.01 -8.43
CA PRO A 81 -3.96 4.14 -7.16
C PRO A 81 -4.81 4.70 -6.03
N ARG A 82 -5.74 5.61 -6.34
CA ARG A 82 -6.65 6.20 -5.35
C ARG A 82 -7.65 5.20 -4.78
N GLU A 83 -8.12 4.26 -5.59
CA GLU A 83 -9.03 3.20 -5.13
C GLU A 83 -8.29 2.23 -4.21
N ALA A 84 -7.07 1.83 -4.58
CA ALA A 84 -6.21 1.03 -3.71
C ALA A 84 -5.92 1.76 -2.39
N ALA A 85 -5.68 3.07 -2.44
CA ALA A 85 -5.44 3.88 -1.26
C ALA A 85 -6.65 3.96 -0.32
N THR A 86 -7.84 4.17 -0.87
CA THR A 86 -9.10 4.16 -0.10
C THR A 86 -9.33 2.81 0.56
N LYS A 87 -9.16 1.69 -0.17
CA LYS A 87 -9.33 0.34 0.37
C LYS A 87 -8.41 0.05 1.55
N LEU A 88 -7.12 0.40 1.44
CA LEU A 88 -6.17 0.22 2.55
C LEU A 88 -6.49 1.13 3.74
N ALA A 89 -6.90 2.37 3.51
CA ALA A 89 -7.33 3.26 4.58
C ALA A 89 -8.57 2.71 5.32
N GLU A 90 -9.56 2.21 4.59
CA GLU A 90 -10.76 1.58 5.15
C GLU A 90 -10.43 0.29 5.91
N ALA A 91 -9.60 -0.58 5.33
CA ALA A 91 -9.18 -1.83 5.95
C ALA A 91 -8.45 -1.59 7.28
N LEU A 92 -7.64 -0.54 7.38
CA LEU A 92 -6.93 -0.18 8.61
C LEU A 92 -7.75 0.70 9.56
N GLN A 93 -9.01 0.98 9.22
CA GLN A 93 -9.91 1.87 9.95
C GLN A 93 -9.27 3.25 10.20
N CYS A 94 -8.51 3.73 9.22
CA CYS A 94 -7.86 5.04 9.23
C CYS A 94 -8.91 6.15 9.26
N ARG A 95 -8.74 7.12 10.16
CA ARG A 95 -9.64 8.27 10.27
C ARG A 95 -9.06 9.55 9.68
N ASN A 96 -7.75 9.55 9.41
CA ASN A 96 -7.04 10.72 8.90
C ASN A 96 -6.01 10.29 7.83
N PRO A 97 -6.46 9.92 6.62
CA PRO A 97 -5.58 9.55 5.53
C PRO A 97 -5.09 10.81 4.77
N GLU A 98 -3.78 10.90 4.55
CA GLU A 98 -3.20 11.84 3.58
C GLU A 98 -2.64 11.07 2.39
N VAL A 99 -2.94 11.52 1.17
CA VAL A 99 -2.52 10.85 -0.07
C VAL A 99 -1.73 11.82 -0.93
N GLN A 100 -0.50 11.45 -1.24
CA GLN A 100 0.35 12.15 -2.20
C GLN A 100 0.59 11.27 -3.43
N GLU A 101 0.24 11.80 -4.59
CA GLU A 101 0.39 11.14 -5.88
C GLU A 101 1.52 11.82 -6.67
N ILE A 102 2.44 11.00 -7.19
CA ILE A 102 3.59 11.47 -7.96
C ILE A 102 3.61 10.70 -9.27
N GLN A 103 3.51 11.42 -10.38
CA GLN A 103 3.72 10.84 -11.71
C GLN A 103 5.21 10.55 -11.92
N ARG A 104 5.53 9.31 -12.29
CA ARG A 104 6.90 8.83 -12.48
C ARG A 104 7.15 8.54 -13.96
N GLY A 105 8.37 8.76 -14.43
CA GLY A 105 8.78 8.40 -15.79
C GLY A 105 8.37 9.37 -16.90
N LEU A 106 7.99 10.62 -16.60
CA LEU A 106 7.57 11.62 -17.60
C LEU A 106 8.63 11.85 -18.70
N ALA A 107 9.89 12.06 -18.32
CA ALA A 107 10.98 12.23 -19.29
C ALA A 107 11.27 10.94 -20.10
N VAL A 108 10.91 9.76 -19.55
CA VAL A 108 11.02 8.50 -20.27
C VAL A 108 9.90 8.41 -21.31
N GLN A 109 8.65 8.70 -20.94
CA GLN A 109 7.50 8.74 -21.87
C GLN A 109 7.76 9.66 -23.08
N GLU A 110 8.25 10.87 -22.84
CA GLU A 110 8.59 11.83 -23.91
C GLU A 110 9.67 11.28 -24.85
N ALA A 111 10.67 10.57 -24.32
CA ALA A 111 11.75 9.99 -25.12
C ALA A 111 11.32 8.75 -25.93
N VAL A 112 10.28 8.01 -25.52
CA VAL A 112 9.72 6.87 -26.29
C VAL A 112 8.57 7.24 -27.21
N GLY A 113 8.15 8.52 -27.24
CA GLY A 113 7.11 9.01 -28.15
C GLY A 113 5.70 8.52 -27.81
N LEU A 114 5.40 8.29 -26.53
CA LEU A 114 4.07 7.97 -26.00
C LEU A 114 3.42 9.20 -25.36
#